data_AF-A0A0S8EMW5-F1
#
_entry.id   AF-A0A0S8EMW5-F1
#
_cell.length_a   1.000
_cell.length_b   1.000
_cell.length_c   1.000
_cell.angle_alpha   90.00
_cell.angle_beta   90.00
_cell.angle_gamma   90.00
#
_symmetry.space_group_name_H-M   'P 1'
#
loop_
_entity.id
_entity.type
_entity.pdbx_description
1 polymer ?
#
loop_
_entity_poly.entity_id
_entity_poly.type
_entity_poly.pdbx_seq_one_letter_code
_entity_poly.pdbx_strand_id
1 'polypeptide(L)'
;MSDTAAQAPLFPFDNRYARLPERFFARTPPTPVSAPRLIRLNEDLACDLGLDPARLQTPAGIEALAGNRVPEGSEPLAMAYAGYQFGNWVPQLGDGRAILLGEVVDRDGVHRDVQLKGSGPTPF
;
A
#
# COMPACT_ATOMS: atom_id res chain seq x y z
N MET A 1 -23.72 15.65 24.30
CA MET A 1 -22.27 15.37 24.33
C MET A 1 -22.09 14.06 23.61
N SER A 2 -21.91 14.13 22.29
CA SER A 2 -21.81 12.99 21.41
C SER A 2 -20.43 12.38 21.58
N ASP A 3 -20.38 11.17 22.10
CA ASP A 3 -19.18 10.36 22.20
C ASP A 3 -18.64 10.13 20.77
N THR A 4 -17.59 10.86 20.40
CA THR A 4 -16.94 10.71 19.10
C THR A 4 -15.92 9.58 19.27
N ALA A 5 -16.40 8.35 19.34
CA ALA A 5 -15.52 7.19 19.25
C ALA A 5 -14.66 7.38 17.99
N ALA A 6 -13.35 7.48 18.15
CA ALA A 6 -12.42 7.63 17.04
C ALA A 6 -12.70 6.49 16.05
N GLN A 7 -13.09 6.85 14.83
CA GLN A 7 -13.42 5.87 13.81
C GLN A 7 -12.14 5.07 13.51
N ALA A 8 -12.23 3.73 13.57
CA ALA A 8 -11.08 2.86 13.33
C ALA A 8 -10.38 3.22 12.00
N PRO A 9 -9.05 3.08 11.88
CA PRO A 9 -8.35 3.42 10.65
C PRO A 9 -8.85 2.57 9.48
N LEU A 10 -8.69 3.06 8.24
CA LEU A 10 -9.09 2.31 7.04
C LEU A 10 -8.21 1.06 6.85
N PHE A 11 -6.93 1.17 7.20
CA PHE A 11 -5.96 0.09 7.26
C PHE A 11 -5.24 0.15 8.61
N PRO A 12 -5.20 -0.93 9.40
CA PRO A 12 -4.46 -0.98 10.65
C PRO A 12 -2.98 -1.32 10.36
N PHE A 13 -2.21 -0.37 9.85
CA PHE A 13 -0.84 -0.62 9.42
C PHE A 13 0.13 -0.90 10.59
N ASP A 14 1.06 -1.84 10.39
CA ASP A 14 2.28 -2.06 11.17
C ASP A 14 3.50 -2.19 10.24
N ASN A 15 4.08 -1.05 9.86
CA ASN A 15 5.13 -0.96 8.83
C ASN A 15 6.50 -1.42 9.37
N ARG A 16 6.83 -2.70 9.21
CA ARG A 16 8.13 -3.24 9.63
C ARG A 16 9.21 -2.94 8.60
N TYR A 17 8.91 -3.05 7.32
CA TYR A 17 9.86 -2.79 6.23
C TYR A 17 10.34 -1.32 6.23
N ALA A 18 9.44 -0.39 6.55
CA ALA A 18 9.75 1.04 6.63
C ALA A 18 10.76 1.40 7.74
N ARG A 19 11.00 0.48 8.70
CA ARG A 19 11.99 0.63 9.77
C ARG A 19 13.38 0.09 9.42
N LEU A 20 13.52 -0.55 8.25
CA LEU A 20 14.83 -0.97 7.74
C LEU A 20 15.68 0.25 7.36
N PRO A 21 17.01 0.10 7.24
CA PRO A 21 17.88 1.16 6.73
C PRO A 21 17.44 1.69 5.35
N GLU A 22 17.60 3.00 5.12
CA GLU A 22 17.18 3.66 3.86
C GLU A 22 17.84 3.11 2.59
N ARG A 23 18.90 2.30 2.70
CA ARG A 23 19.46 1.61 1.51
C ARG A 23 18.53 0.53 0.92
N PHE A 24 17.52 0.08 1.66
CA PHE A 24 16.59 -0.97 1.22
C PHE A 24 15.39 -0.43 0.44
N PHE A 25 15.15 0.89 0.47
CA PHE A 25 13.99 1.52 -0.14
C PHE A 25 14.16 3.01 -0.37
N ALA A 26 13.34 3.60 -1.22
CA ALA A 26 13.13 5.04 -1.27
C ALA A 26 11.72 5.38 -0.77
N ARG A 27 11.59 6.33 0.16
CA ARG A 27 10.27 6.84 0.57
C ARG A 27 9.69 7.68 -0.56
N THR A 28 8.53 7.30 -1.05
CA THR A 28 7.86 8.00 -2.15
C THR A 28 6.35 7.79 -2.05
N PRO A 29 5.54 8.87 -2.09
CA PRO A 29 4.09 8.73 -2.12
C PRO A 29 3.62 8.26 -3.50
N PRO A 30 2.43 7.65 -3.61
CA PRO A 30 1.79 7.39 -4.89
C PRO A 30 1.46 8.69 -5.64
N THR A 31 1.46 8.60 -6.96
CA THR A 31 1.01 9.68 -7.87
C THR A 31 -0.51 9.59 -8.04
N PRO A 32 -1.28 10.63 -7.68
CA PRO A 32 -2.73 10.62 -7.83
C PRO A 32 -3.20 10.49 -9.27
N VAL A 33 -4.34 9.84 -9.48
CA VAL A 33 -5.01 9.73 -10.79
C VAL A 33 -6.26 10.61 -10.87
N SER A 34 -6.73 10.91 -12.08
CA SER A 34 -7.99 11.63 -12.26
C SER A 34 -9.19 10.71 -12.09
N ALA A 35 -10.17 11.15 -11.29
CA ALA A 35 -11.49 10.51 -11.12
C ALA A 35 -11.43 8.97 -10.90
N PRO A 36 -10.77 8.49 -9.82
CA PRO A 36 -10.64 7.07 -9.55
C PRO A 36 -12.00 6.42 -9.33
N ARG A 37 -12.18 5.20 -9.87
CA ARG A 37 -13.39 4.39 -9.70
C ARG A 37 -13.03 2.93 -9.48
N LEU A 38 -13.76 2.28 -8.59
CA LEU A 38 -13.61 0.86 -8.29
C LEU A 38 -14.30 0.02 -9.37
N ILE A 39 -13.55 -0.89 -10.00
CA ILE A 39 -14.12 -1.84 -10.98
C ILE A 39 -14.53 -3.13 -10.26
N ARG A 40 -13.64 -3.65 -9.41
CA ARG A 40 -13.84 -4.84 -8.59
C ARG A 40 -13.05 -4.71 -7.29
N LEU A 41 -13.59 -5.28 -6.23
CA LEU A 41 -12.94 -5.52 -4.95
C LEU A 41 -13.05 -7.01 -4.63
N ASN A 42 -11.97 -7.60 -4.14
CA ASN A 42 -12.02 -8.95 -3.57
C ASN A 42 -12.43 -8.81 -2.10
N GLU A 43 -13.72 -8.97 -1.82
CA GLU A 43 -14.29 -8.78 -0.49
C GLU A 43 -13.83 -9.86 0.49
N ASP A 44 -13.66 -11.10 0.04
CA ASP A 44 -13.16 -12.21 0.85
C ASP A 44 -11.73 -11.91 1.33
N LEU A 45 -10.85 -11.50 0.41
CA LEU A 45 -9.49 -11.10 0.78
C LEU A 45 -9.47 -9.89 1.70
N ALA A 46 -10.33 -8.88 1.47
CA ALA A 46 -10.42 -7.74 2.38
C ALA A 46 -10.81 -8.19 3.79
N CYS A 47 -11.76 -9.12 3.91
CA CYS A 47 -12.12 -9.73 5.19
C CYS A 47 -10.93 -10.48 5.81
N ASP A 48 -10.23 -11.33 5.06
CA ASP A 48 -9.07 -12.08 5.54
C ASP A 48 -7.97 -11.16 6.08
N LEU A 49 -7.74 -10.03 5.41
CA LEU A 49 -6.81 -8.97 5.83
C LEU A 49 -7.29 -8.14 7.04
N GLY A 50 -8.44 -8.47 7.62
CA GLY A 50 -9.02 -7.72 8.75
C GLY A 50 -9.60 -6.35 8.35
N LEU A 51 -9.85 -6.13 7.06
CA LEU A 51 -10.40 -4.89 6.53
C LEU A 51 -11.92 -4.98 6.37
N ASP A 52 -12.58 -3.83 6.30
CA ASP A 52 -14.01 -3.71 6.03
C ASP A 52 -14.25 -3.42 4.53
N PRO A 53 -14.82 -4.37 3.76
CA PRO A 53 -15.08 -4.17 2.34
C PRO A 53 -16.02 -3.00 2.05
N ALA A 54 -17.00 -2.74 2.92
CA ALA A 54 -17.94 -1.64 2.73
C ALA A 54 -17.23 -0.29 2.86
N ARG A 55 -16.27 -0.17 3.78
CA ARG A 55 -15.43 1.04 3.93
C ARG A 55 -14.51 1.26 2.74
N LEU A 56 -13.93 0.19 2.19
CA LEU A 56 -13.09 0.24 0.99
C LEU A 56 -13.86 0.71 -0.27
N GLN A 57 -15.18 0.47 -0.31
CA GLN A 57 -16.06 0.90 -1.41
C GLN A 57 -16.55 2.36 -1.28
N THR A 58 -16.31 3.03 -0.14
CA THR A 58 -16.62 4.46 0.01
C THR A 58 -15.70 5.33 -0.84
N PRO A 59 -16.06 6.60 -1.13
CA PRO A 59 -15.16 7.51 -1.86
C PRO A 59 -13.76 7.63 -1.24
N ALA A 60 -13.66 7.70 0.09
CA ALA A 60 -12.37 7.74 0.79
C ALA A 60 -11.58 6.43 0.65
N GLY A 61 -12.28 5.29 0.67
CA GLY A 61 -11.68 3.97 0.41
C GLY A 61 -11.15 3.84 -1.02
N ILE A 62 -11.90 4.32 -2.00
CA ILE A 62 -11.49 4.34 -3.42
C ILE A 62 -10.28 5.26 -3.62
N GLU A 63 -10.28 6.45 -3.00
CA GLU A 63 -9.11 7.34 -3.05
C GLU A 63 -7.86 6.70 -2.44
N ALA A 64 -8.00 5.94 -1.35
CA ALA A 64 -6.91 5.18 -0.75
C ALA A 64 -6.40 4.06 -1.67
N LEU A 65 -7.31 3.23 -2.20
CA LEU A 65 -6.96 2.13 -3.11
C LEU A 65 -6.35 2.62 -4.43
N ALA A 66 -6.67 3.84 -4.85
CA ALA A 66 -6.10 4.44 -6.06
C ALA A 66 -4.80 5.23 -5.82
N GLY A 67 -4.38 5.41 -4.56
CA GLY A 67 -3.22 6.24 -4.21
C GLY A 67 -3.47 7.75 -4.32
N ASN A 68 -4.73 8.18 -4.43
CA ASN A 68 -5.11 9.59 -4.37
C ASN A 68 -5.07 10.15 -2.95
N ARG A 69 -5.23 9.28 -1.95
CA ARG A 69 -5.14 9.59 -0.53
C ARG A 69 -4.23 8.58 0.15
N VAL A 70 -3.18 9.04 0.81
CA VAL A 70 -2.36 8.18 1.67
C VAL A 70 -3.16 7.89 2.95
N PRO A 71 -3.50 6.62 3.26
CA PRO A 71 -4.29 6.33 4.46
C PRO A 71 -3.49 6.62 5.73
N GLU A 72 -4.19 6.92 6.81
CA GLU A 72 -3.57 7.11 8.13
C GLU A 72 -2.71 5.90 8.53
N GLY A 73 -1.52 6.15 9.07
CA GLY A 73 -0.55 5.12 9.47
C GLY A 73 0.28 4.52 8.33
N SER A 74 0.00 4.86 7.07
CA SER A 74 0.78 4.42 5.91
C SER A 74 2.17 5.07 5.89
N GLU A 75 3.19 4.31 5.52
CA GLU A 75 4.55 4.82 5.25
C GLU A 75 5.00 4.42 3.84
N PRO A 76 4.52 5.11 2.79
CA PRO A 76 4.76 4.74 1.40
C PRO A 76 6.24 4.67 1.02
N LEU A 77 6.65 3.55 0.43
CA LEU A 77 8.01 3.33 -0.04
C LEU A 77 8.05 2.46 -1.30
N ALA A 78 9.11 2.61 -2.09
CA ALA A 78 9.46 1.74 -3.20
C ALA A 78 10.70 0.93 -2.81
N MET A 79 10.66 -0.40 -2.96
CA MET A 79 11.78 -1.27 -2.56
C MET A 79 12.90 -1.25 -3.60
N ALA A 80 14.15 -1.24 -3.13
CA ALA A 80 15.33 -1.41 -3.97
C ALA A 80 15.63 -2.91 -4.12
N TYR A 81 15.88 -3.36 -5.35
CA TYR A 81 16.39 -4.71 -5.61
C TYR A 81 17.21 -4.73 -6.91
N ALA A 82 17.82 -5.88 -7.21
CA ALA A 82 18.57 -6.14 -8.42
C ALA A 82 18.24 -7.54 -8.93
N GLY A 83 18.69 -7.91 -10.11
CA GLY A 83 18.40 -9.24 -10.62
C GLY A 83 18.96 -9.53 -12.00
N TYR A 84 18.84 -10.78 -12.41
CA TYR A 84 19.16 -11.20 -13.76
C TYR A 84 17.94 -11.05 -14.66
N GLN A 85 18.08 -10.34 -15.77
CA GLN A 85 17.07 -10.24 -16.81
C GLN A 85 17.65 -10.77 -18.12
N PHE A 86 16.96 -11.74 -18.72
CA PHE A 86 17.39 -12.38 -19.97
C PHE A 86 18.85 -12.86 -19.93
N GLY A 87 19.28 -13.42 -18.79
CA GLY A 87 20.65 -13.95 -18.59
C GLY A 87 21.71 -12.91 -18.24
N ASN A 88 21.39 -11.62 -18.21
CA ASN A 88 22.34 -10.55 -17.89
C ASN A 88 22.08 -9.99 -16.48
N TRP A 89 23.16 -9.71 -15.74
CA TRP A 89 23.07 -9.04 -14.45
C TRP A 89 22.65 -7.58 -14.63
N VAL A 90 21.58 -7.18 -13.95
CA VAL A 90 21.12 -5.79 -13.85
C VAL A 90 21.37 -5.32 -12.42
N PRO A 91 22.39 -4.46 -12.18
CA PRO A 91 22.83 -4.09 -10.84
C PRO A 91 21.82 -3.26 -10.06
N GLN A 92 20.84 -2.67 -10.74
CA GLN A 92 19.79 -1.88 -10.12
C GLN A 92 18.47 -2.08 -10.87
N LEU A 93 17.50 -2.59 -10.13
CA LEU A 93 16.08 -2.57 -10.41
C LEU A 93 15.42 -1.86 -9.22
N GLY A 94 14.17 -2.19 -8.96
CA GLY A 94 13.40 -1.72 -7.83
C GLY A 94 11.93 -1.66 -8.20
N ASP A 95 11.11 -1.24 -7.26
CA ASP A 95 9.70 -1.00 -7.53
C ASP A 95 9.50 0.26 -8.40
N GLY A 96 9.81 0.18 -9.70
CA GLY A 96 9.75 1.34 -10.60
C GLY A 96 8.33 1.87 -10.92
N ARG A 97 7.30 1.11 -10.55
CA ARG A 97 5.88 1.46 -10.72
C ARG A 97 4.96 0.88 -9.64
N ALA A 98 5.53 0.56 -8.49
CA ALA A 98 4.79 0.03 -7.36
C ALA A 98 5.26 0.75 -6.09
N ILE A 99 4.35 0.86 -5.12
CA ILE A 99 4.64 1.43 -3.81
C ILE A 99 4.05 0.49 -2.78
N LEU A 100 4.85 0.07 -1.79
CA LEU A 100 4.35 -0.50 -0.57
C LEU A 100 3.67 0.64 0.22
N LEU A 101 2.34 0.59 0.35
CA LEU A 101 1.61 1.54 1.21
C LEU A 101 1.89 1.25 2.69
N GLY A 102 2.06 -0.01 3.03
CA GLY A 102 2.37 -0.47 4.37
C GLY A 102 2.12 -1.96 4.51
N GLU A 103 2.17 -2.45 5.74
CA GLU A 103 1.89 -3.84 6.09
C GLU A 103 0.69 -3.88 7.03
N VAL A 104 -0.23 -4.81 6.82
CA VAL A 104 -1.34 -5.10 7.77
C VAL A 104 -1.12 -6.46 8.42
N VAL A 105 -1.71 -6.67 9.59
CA VAL A 105 -1.77 -8.01 10.20
C VAL A 105 -3.12 -8.61 9.86
N ASP A 106 -3.11 -9.75 9.17
CA ASP A 106 -4.32 -10.48 8.79
C ASP A 106 -4.99 -11.16 10.00
N ARG A 107 -6.16 -11.76 9.78
CA ARG A 107 -6.95 -12.41 10.85
C ARG A 107 -6.23 -13.57 11.54
N ASP A 108 -5.23 -14.17 10.88
CA ASP A 108 -4.42 -15.25 11.42
C ASP A 108 -3.16 -14.74 12.14
N GLY A 109 -3.00 -13.42 12.26
CA GLY A 109 -1.84 -12.79 12.89
C GLY A 109 -0.62 -12.70 11.97
N VAL A 110 -0.78 -12.88 10.65
CA VAL A 110 0.31 -12.85 9.68
C VAL A 110 0.40 -11.48 9.03
N HIS A 111 1.62 -10.95 8.94
CA HIS A 111 1.86 -9.68 8.23
C HIS A 111 1.70 -9.85 6.71
N ARG A 112 0.97 -8.93 6.09
CA ARG A 112 0.72 -8.87 4.65
C ARG A 112 1.03 -7.48 4.13
N ASP A 113 1.85 -7.44 3.09
CA ASP A 113 2.16 -6.21 2.37
C ASP A 113 0.93 -5.73 1.58
N VAL A 114 0.64 -4.43 1.69
CA VAL A 114 -0.35 -3.75 0.85
C VAL A 114 0.42 -2.94 -0.20
N GLN A 115 0.70 -3.58 -1.34
CA GLN A 115 1.45 -2.94 -2.43
C GLN A 115 0.50 -2.40 -3.52
N LEU A 116 0.57 -1.10 -3.78
CA LEU A 116 -0.14 -0.43 -4.86
C LEU A 116 0.68 -0.47 -6.14
N LYS A 117 0.27 -1.32 -7.09
CA LYS A 117 0.89 -1.42 -8.42
C LYS A 117 0.24 -0.44 -9.39
N GLY A 118 1.04 0.25 -10.19
CA GLY A 118 0.60 1.35 -11.03
C GLY A 118 0.51 2.69 -10.29
N SER A 119 1.21 2.83 -9.17
CA SER A 119 1.21 4.00 -8.27
C SER A 119 1.98 5.22 -8.83
N GLY A 120 2.35 5.21 -10.09
CA GLY A 120 3.23 6.21 -10.70
C GLY A 120 4.72 5.85 -10.66
N PRO A 121 5.58 6.68 -11.27
CA PRO A 121 7.03 6.48 -11.31
C PRO A 121 7.65 6.61 -9.92
N THR A 122 8.74 5.89 -9.69
CA THR A 122 9.55 5.96 -8.47
C THR A 122 11.02 6.24 -8.83
N PRO A 123 11.94 6.37 -7.86
CA PRO A 123 13.37 6.52 -8.16
C PRO A 123 14.04 5.29 -8.82
N PHE A 124 13.30 4.20 -9.05
CA PHE A 124 13.79 2.93 -9.61
C PHE A 124 13.29 2.66 -11.03
#